data_AF-C3KHM6-F1
#
_entry.id   AF-C3KHM6-F1
#
_cell.length_a   1.000
_cell.length_b   1.000
_cell.length_c   1.000
_cell.angle_alpha   90.00
_cell.angle_beta   90.00
_cell.angle_gamma   90.00
#
_symmetry.space_group_name_H-M   'P 1'
#
loop_
_entity.id
_entity.type
_entity.pdbx_description
1 polymer ?
#
loop_
_entity_poly.entity_id
_entity_poly.type
_entity_poly.pdbx_seq_one_letter_code
_entity_poly.pdbx_strand_id
1 'polypeptide(L)'
;MILQAAALSVLLCLVHSFTIQGPFEKSEEYSGNTIEDDEFSVSTLLEKANVNVGKNLDEPLVMFGDIAVPTGLQNADPCTARGCLWPKATDGNVYVPFRIANAFSQRERSTIIAGLQSFAESTCIRFTPFNRQRDFVDIMSLSGCFSFVGRRGRGQTVSLSRRGCVFRQIIQHELLHALGFNHEQTRSDRDQNVRILLENVMRGTESNFRRIQTRNLGTPYDYNSVMHYGRFAFSRNRRPTIIPIPDENVSIGRATEMSPIDILRVNRLYRCNSTASRPDLKPVQRNHFL
;
A
#
# COMPACT_ATOMS: atom_id res chain seq x y z
N MET A 1 60.79 -52.46 -33.85
CA MET A 1 60.38 -52.34 -32.43
C MET A 1 60.42 -50.86 -32.07
N ILE A 2 59.27 -50.28 -31.64
CA ILE A 2 59.15 -49.09 -30.76
C ILE A 2 59.60 -47.75 -31.40
N LEU A 3 58.89 -46.62 -31.40
CA LEU A 3 57.59 -46.17 -30.87
C LEU A 3 57.14 -44.91 -31.68
N GLN A 4 55.87 -44.56 -31.58
CA GLN A 4 55.17 -43.44 -32.22
C GLN A 4 55.63 -42.04 -31.74
N ALA A 5 55.48 -41.02 -32.60
CA ALA A 5 55.05 -39.68 -32.20
C ALA A 5 54.45 -38.92 -33.39
N ALA A 6 53.13 -38.68 -33.35
CA ALA A 6 52.41 -37.78 -34.23
C ALA A 6 52.32 -36.40 -33.56
N ALA A 7 52.67 -35.33 -34.27
CA ALA A 7 52.44 -33.95 -33.82
C ALA A 7 51.41 -33.30 -34.77
N LEU A 8 50.23 -33.00 -34.23
CA LEU A 8 49.14 -32.32 -34.91
C LEU A 8 49.37 -30.80 -34.95
N SER A 9 48.95 -30.22 -36.07
CA SER A 9 49.06 -28.82 -36.47
C SER A 9 48.37 -27.81 -35.54
N VAL A 10 49.02 -26.66 -35.37
CA VAL A 10 48.52 -25.47 -34.65
C VAL A 10 47.55 -24.71 -35.57
N LEU A 11 46.29 -24.55 -35.15
CA LEU A 11 45.31 -23.67 -35.77
C LEU A 11 45.24 -22.35 -34.96
N LEU A 12 45.75 -21.25 -35.53
CA LEU A 12 45.62 -19.91 -34.96
C LEU A 12 44.18 -19.39 -35.18
N CYS A 13 43.42 -19.21 -34.10
CA CYS A 13 42.22 -18.37 -34.10
C CYS A 13 42.60 -16.92 -33.76
N LEU A 14 42.62 -16.05 -34.77
CA LEU A 14 42.65 -14.60 -34.61
C LEU A 14 41.22 -14.10 -34.36
N VAL A 15 40.90 -13.78 -33.10
CA VAL A 15 39.69 -13.04 -32.74
C VAL A 15 39.86 -11.57 -33.10
N HIS A 16 39.16 -11.10 -34.14
CA HIS A 16 38.95 -9.68 -34.37
C HIS A 16 37.74 -9.23 -33.56
N SER A 17 37.97 -8.39 -32.54
CA SER A 17 36.93 -7.67 -31.83
C SER A 17 36.39 -6.55 -32.73
N PHE A 18 35.13 -6.68 -33.17
CA PHE A 18 34.34 -5.56 -33.67
C PHE A 18 33.39 -5.10 -32.57
N THR A 19 33.66 -3.92 -32.02
CA THR A 19 32.72 -3.15 -31.19
C THR A 19 31.67 -2.52 -32.10
N ILE A 20 30.44 -3.05 -32.07
CA ILE A 20 29.27 -2.32 -32.57
C ILE A 20 28.61 -1.67 -31.35
N GLN A 21 28.86 -0.37 -31.18
CA GLN A 21 28.02 0.50 -30.36
C GLN A 21 26.72 0.76 -31.13
N GLY A 22 25.70 -0.05 -30.87
CA GLY A 22 24.31 0.31 -31.15
C GLY A 22 23.80 1.18 -29.99
N PRO A 23 23.07 2.28 -30.26
CA PRO A 23 22.48 3.07 -29.19
C PRO A 23 21.43 2.20 -28.51
N PHE A 24 21.62 1.99 -27.21
CA PHE A 24 20.63 1.38 -26.34
C PHE A 24 19.48 2.40 -26.21
N GLU A 25 18.49 2.31 -27.09
CA GLU A 25 17.21 3.01 -26.93
C GLU A 25 16.57 2.53 -25.64
N LYS A 26 16.68 3.37 -24.60
CA LYS A 26 15.91 3.25 -23.38
C LYS A 26 14.75 4.23 -23.50
N SER A 27 13.55 3.71 -23.81
CA SER A 27 12.30 3.97 -23.08
C SER A 27 11.10 3.63 -23.97
N GLU A 28 10.61 2.39 -23.91
CA GLU A 28 9.17 2.23 -23.98
C GLU A 28 8.62 2.89 -22.72
N GLU A 29 8.01 4.05 -22.90
CA GLU A 29 7.19 4.71 -21.91
C GLU A 29 6.01 3.77 -21.61
N TYR A 30 6.18 2.92 -20.58
CA TYR A 30 5.12 2.06 -20.08
C TYR A 30 4.05 2.95 -19.46
N SER A 31 3.17 3.46 -20.31
CA SER A 31 2.02 4.27 -19.94
C SER A 31 1.17 3.44 -18.99
N GLY A 32 1.27 3.74 -17.70
CA GLY A 32 0.60 3.04 -16.60
C GLY A 32 -0.92 3.16 -16.54
N ASN A 33 -1.52 3.27 -17.72
CA ASN A 33 -2.89 3.66 -17.96
C ASN A 33 -3.68 2.54 -18.67
N THR A 34 -3.10 1.35 -18.83
CA THR A 34 -3.80 0.17 -19.36
C THR A 34 -4.47 -0.63 -18.24
N ILE A 35 -5.34 -1.56 -18.61
CA ILE A 35 -6.04 -2.42 -17.64
C ILE A 35 -5.11 -3.54 -17.13
N GLU A 36 -4.25 -4.07 -17.99
CA GLU A 36 -3.28 -5.12 -17.64
C GLU A 36 -2.29 -4.59 -16.60
N ASP A 37 -1.93 -3.32 -16.77
CA ASP A 37 -1.11 -2.52 -15.88
C ASP A 37 -1.68 -2.34 -14.46
N ASP A 38 -3.01 -2.38 -14.33
CA ASP A 38 -3.76 -2.18 -13.09
C ASP A 38 -4.15 -3.52 -12.42
N GLU A 39 -3.82 -4.66 -13.04
CA GLU A 39 -4.21 -5.98 -12.54
C GLU A 39 -3.65 -6.29 -11.14
N PHE A 40 -2.51 -5.68 -10.81
CA PHE A 40 -1.80 -5.84 -9.54
C PHE A 40 -1.94 -4.64 -8.60
N SER A 41 -2.76 -3.64 -8.94
CA SER A 41 -3.00 -2.52 -8.03
C SER A 41 -3.66 -2.97 -6.73
N VAL A 42 -3.41 -2.22 -5.66
CA VAL A 42 -3.97 -2.52 -4.35
C VAL A 42 -5.48 -2.66 -4.42
N SER A 43 -6.18 -1.69 -5.04
CA SER A 43 -7.64 -1.76 -5.18
C SER A 43 -8.14 -2.96 -5.99
N THR A 44 -7.43 -3.37 -7.05
CA THR A 44 -7.83 -4.53 -7.86
C THR A 44 -7.69 -5.82 -7.06
N LEU A 45 -6.60 -5.95 -6.29
CA LEU A 45 -6.38 -7.10 -5.40
C LEU A 45 -7.45 -7.15 -4.30
N LEU A 46 -7.77 -6.00 -3.70
CA LEU A 46 -8.83 -5.85 -2.71
C LEU A 46 -10.20 -6.22 -3.30
N GLU A 47 -10.54 -5.70 -4.48
CA GLU A 47 -11.82 -6.00 -5.16
C GLU A 47 -11.98 -7.50 -5.42
N LYS A 48 -10.92 -8.16 -5.94
CA LYS A 48 -10.90 -9.61 -6.18
C LYS A 48 -11.07 -10.41 -4.88
N ALA A 49 -10.38 -10.00 -3.81
CA ALA A 49 -10.45 -10.69 -2.52
C ALA A 49 -11.78 -10.46 -1.79
N ASN A 50 -12.39 -9.28 -1.96
CA ASN A 50 -13.52 -8.82 -1.16
C ASN A 50 -14.89 -9.10 -1.78
N VAL A 51 -14.95 -9.74 -2.96
CA VAL A 51 -16.20 -10.08 -3.67
C VAL A 51 -17.24 -10.84 -2.83
N ASN A 52 -16.82 -11.51 -1.76
CA ASN A 52 -17.69 -12.27 -0.85
C ASN A 52 -17.75 -11.74 0.59
N VAL A 53 -17.13 -10.59 0.87
CA VAL A 53 -17.14 -9.98 2.21
C VAL A 53 -18.56 -9.63 2.64
N GLY A 54 -18.89 -9.86 3.91
CA GLY A 54 -20.18 -9.48 4.49
C GLY A 54 -21.33 -10.43 4.12
N LYS A 55 -21.02 -11.56 3.45
CA LYS A 55 -21.99 -12.65 3.22
C LYS A 55 -22.13 -13.59 4.42
N ASN A 56 -21.16 -13.58 5.33
CA ASN A 56 -21.20 -14.35 6.57
C ASN A 56 -21.80 -13.50 7.70
N LEU A 57 -22.67 -14.09 8.53
CA LEU A 57 -23.37 -13.40 9.62
C LEU A 57 -22.42 -12.79 10.68
N ASP A 58 -21.23 -13.37 10.83
CA ASP A 58 -20.24 -12.96 11.85
C ASP A 58 -19.21 -11.95 11.31
N GLU A 59 -19.30 -11.55 10.03
CA GLU A 59 -18.38 -10.57 9.43
C GLU A 59 -18.92 -9.13 9.59
N PRO A 60 -18.03 -8.15 9.84
CA PRO A 60 -18.44 -6.75 9.87
C PRO A 60 -18.90 -6.28 8.50
N LEU A 61 -19.76 -5.26 8.48
CA LEU A 61 -20.03 -4.52 7.25
C LEU A 61 -18.75 -3.84 6.79
N VAL A 62 -18.42 -3.97 5.51
CA VAL A 62 -17.28 -3.31 4.89
C VAL A 62 -17.75 -2.23 3.92
N MET A 63 -17.23 -1.03 4.10
CA MET A 63 -17.46 0.16 3.26
C MET A 63 -16.17 0.55 2.58
N PHE A 64 -16.25 1.36 1.51
CA PHE A 64 -15.05 1.80 0.78
C PHE A 64 -14.18 0.61 0.36
N GLY A 65 -14.80 -0.48 -0.11
CA GLY A 65 -14.10 -1.69 -0.53
C GLY A 65 -13.55 -2.57 0.61
N ASP A 66 -12.86 -2.01 1.60
CA ASP A 66 -12.04 -2.73 2.60
C ASP A 66 -12.05 -2.08 4.01
N ILE A 67 -12.83 -1.03 4.26
CA ILE A 67 -12.97 -0.43 5.59
C ILE A 67 -14.13 -1.07 6.36
N ALA A 68 -13.82 -1.85 7.39
CA ALA A 68 -14.82 -2.39 8.31
C ALA A 68 -15.45 -1.29 9.18
N VAL A 69 -16.78 -1.32 9.31
CA VAL A 69 -17.56 -0.41 10.16
C VAL A 69 -18.37 -1.20 11.19
N PRO A 70 -18.54 -0.69 12.43
CA PRO A 70 -19.41 -1.34 13.41
C PRO A 70 -20.84 -1.50 12.90
N THR A 71 -21.53 -2.56 13.33
CA THR A 71 -22.96 -2.73 13.08
C THR A 71 -23.75 -1.66 13.85
N GLY A 72 -24.16 -0.61 13.14
CA GLY A 72 -24.86 0.54 13.69
C GLY A 72 -24.49 1.81 12.93
N LEU A 73 -25.48 2.45 12.29
CA LEU A 73 -25.29 3.61 11.42
C LEU A 73 -24.59 4.76 12.16
N GLN A 74 -23.29 4.94 11.91
CA GLN A 74 -22.56 6.18 12.21
C GLN A 74 -21.88 6.66 10.94
N ASN A 75 -22.26 7.85 10.49
CA ASN A 75 -21.66 8.53 9.36
C ASN A 75 -20.19 8.89 9.65
N ALA A 76 -19.28 8.39 8.81
CA ALA A 76 -17.89 8.80 8.58
C ALA A 76 -17.10 9.35 9.78
N ASP A 77 -16.09 8.59 10.20
CA ASP A 77 -15.34 8.85 11.43
C ASP A 77 -14.08 9.72 11.17
N PRO A 78 -14.00 10.98 11.63
CA PRO A 78 -12.72 11.64 11.85
C PRO A 78 -12.11 11.07 13.16
N CYS A 79 -11.91 9.77 13.21
CA CYS A 79 -11.66 9.04 14.46
C CYS A 79 -10.39 9.55 15.15
N THR A 80 -9.40 9.94 14.34
CA THR A 80 -8.10 10.43 14.81
C THR A 80 -8.24 11.79 15.51
N ALA A 81 -9.32 12.53 15.23
CA ALA A 81 -9.70 13.74 15.95
C ALA A 81 -10.36 13.45 17.31
N ARG A 82 -10.90 12.25 17.52
CA ARG A 82 -11.76 11.86 18.64
C ARG A 82 -11.12 10.86 19.60
N GLY A 83 -9.84 10.53 19.41
CA GLY A 83 -9.09 9.63 20.30
C GLY A 83 -8.97 8.18 19.84
N CYS A 84 -9.24 7.87 18.56
CA CYS A 84 -9.01 6.54 17.99
C CYS A 84 -7.51 6.25 17.72
N LEU A 85 -6.58 7.14 18.08
CA LEU A 85 -5.17 6.85 17.88
C LEU A 85 -4.71 5.76 18.85
N TRP A 86 -3.75 4.96 18.39
CA TRP A 86 -2.96 4.11 19.26
C TRP A 86 -2.14 4.98 20.23
N PRO A 87 -2.08 4.64 21.52
CA PRO A 87 -1.42 5.48 22.50
C PRO A 87 0.09 5.53 22.27
N LYS A 88 0.66 6.73 22.37
CA LYS A 88 2.11 6.94 22.35
C LYS A 88 2.67 6.71 23.75
N ALA A 89 3.70 5.88 23.85
CA ALA A 89 4.43 5.62 25.08
C ALA A 89 5.42 6.75 25.40
N THR A 90 5.92 6.75 26.64
CA THR A 90 6.82 7.78 27.17
C THR A 90 8.19 7.79 26.48
N ASP A 91 8.61 6.67 25.90
CA ASP A 91 9.84 6.54 25.12
C ASP A 91 9.74 7.13 23.71
N GLY A 92 8.57 7.66 23.33
CA GLY A 92 8.33 8.25 22.03
C GLY A 92 7.83 7.28 20.96
N ASN A 93 7.69 5.98 21.28
CA ASN A 93 7.17 4.96 20.36
C ASN A 93 5.66 4.78 20.52
N VAL A 94 5.03 4.17 19.53
CA VAL A 94 3.62 3.76 19.54
C VAL A 94 3.59 2.25 19.41
N TYR A 95 3.25 1.57 20.50
CA TYR A 95 3.19 0.12 20.53
C TYR A 95 1.80 -0.35 20.12
N VAL A 96 1.73 -1.16 19.06
CA VAL A 96 0.51 -1.77 18.53
C VAL A 96 0.59 -3.28 18.76
N PRO A 97 -0.02 -3.81 19.82
CA PRO A 97 -0.02 -5.24 20.07
C PRO A 97 -0.75 -5.99 18.95
N PHE A 98 -0.21 -7.11 18.51
CA PHE A 98 -0.84 -7.94 17.47
C PHE A 98 -0.80 -9.43 17.80
N ARG A 99 -1.78 -10.16 17.28
CA ARG A 99 -1.79 -11.62 17.23
C ARG A 99 -2.03 -12.07 15.79
N ILE A 100 -1.39 -13.16 15.38
CA ILE A 100 -1.60 -13.77 14.05
C ILE A 100 -2.25 -15.13 14.25
N ALA A 101 -3.43 -15.33 13.67
CA ALA A 101 -4.18 -16.58 13.73
C ALA A 101 -3.34 -17.78 13.24
N ASN A 102 -3.62 -18.97 13.78
CA ASN A 102 -2.88 -20.20 13.44
C ASN A 102 -3.14 -20.69 12.01
N ALA A 103 -4.15 -20.15 11.32
CA ALA A 103 -4.52 -20.55 9.97
C ALA A 103 -3.47 -20.20 8.90
N PHE A 104 -2.59 -19.23 9.17
CA PHE A 104 -1.51 -18.83 8.27
C PHE A 104 -0.34 -19.82 8.32
N SER A 105 0.14 -20.27 7.17
CA SER A 105 1.36 -21.07 7.02
C SER A 105 2.60 -20.29 7.49
N GLN A 106 3.70 -20.99 7.74
CA GLN A 106 4.95 -20.34 8.14
C GLN A 106 5.42 -19.26 7.15
N ARG A 107 5.27 -19.51 5.84
CA ARG A 107 5.63 -18.54 4.79
C ARG A 107 4.75 -17.30 4.87
N GLU A 108 3.44 -17.47 4.97
CA GLU A 108 2.48 -16.36 5.10
C GLU A 108 2.74 -15.55 6.38
N ARG A 109 3.01 -16.23 7.51
CA ARG A 109 3.36 -15.59 8.78
C ARG A 109 4.64 -14.75 8.64
N SER A 110 5.67 -15.28 7.98
CA SER A 110 6.90 -14.51 7.72
C SER A 110 6.63 -13.25 6.89
N THR A 111 5.78 -13.33 5.85
CA THR A 111 5.40 -12.16 5.06
C THR A 111 4.62 -11.12 5.90
N ILE A 112 3.67 -11.56 6.73
CA ILE A 112 2.92 -10.68 7.63
C ILE A 112 3.85 -10.00 8.63
N ILE A 113 4.76 -10.76 9.25
CA ILE A 113 5.75 -10.24 10.20
C ILE A 113 6.67 -9.21 9.53
N ALA A 114 7.14 -9.48 8.31
CA ALA A 114 7.95 -8.53 7.56
C ALA A 114 7.17 -7.22 7.27
N GLY A 115 5.88 -7.32 6.89
CA GLY A 115 5.00 -6.17 6.72
C GLY A 115 4.83 -5.35 8.00
N LEU A 116 4.60 -6.00 9.14
CA LEU A 116 4.54 -5.36 10.47
C LEU A 116 5.86 -4.66 10.84
N GLN A 117 6.99 -5.33 10.61
CA GLN A 117 8.32 -4.80 10.94
C GLN A 117 8.72 -3.60 10.09
N SER A 118 8.26 -3.54 8.83
CA SER A 118 8.59 -2.44 7.90
C SER A 118 8.22 -1.04 8.43
N PHE A 119 7.19 -0.92 9.28
CA PHE A 119 6.83 0.36 9.89
C PHE A 119 7.92 0.89 10.83
N ALA A 120 8.67 0.00 11.49
CA ALA A 120 9.68 0.40 12.46
C ALA A 120 10.94 1.00 11.80
N GLU A 121 11.14 0.77 10.51
CA GLU A 121 12.28 1.24 9.72
C GLU A 121 12.26 2.77 9.52
N SER A 122 11.06 3.38 9.49
CA SER A 122 10.89 4.78 9.10
C SER A 122 9.89 5.57 9.96
N THR A 123 9.27 4.91 10.94
CA THR A 123 8.32 5.54 11.87
C THR A 123 8.58 5.16 13.32
N CYS A 124 7.82 5.74 14.25
CA CYS A 124 7.79 5.34 15.67
C CYS A 124 6.77 4.24 15.98
N ILE A 125 6.10 3.67 14.98
CA ILE A 125 5.15 2.57 15.16
C ILE A 125 5.92 1.27 15.41
N ARG A 126 5.53 0.53 16.45
CA ARG A 126 6.13 -0.75 16.85
C ARG A 126 5.03 -1.78 17.00
N PHE A 127 4.91 -2.66 16.01
CA PHE A 127 4.04 -3.82 16.14
C PHE A 127 4.72 -4.85 17.06
N THR A 128 4.06 -5.19 18.17
CA THR A 128 4.61 -6.10 19.19
C THR A 128 3.70 -7.30 19.39
N PRO A 129 4.23 -8.50 19.69
CA PRO A 129 3.39 -9.64 20.02
C PRO A 129 2.43 -9.34 21.16
N PHE A 130 1.18 -9.77 20.98
CA PHE A 130 0.15 -9.69 22.00
C PHE A 130 0.57 -10.45 23.27
N ASN A 131 0.50 -9.76 24.39
CA ASN A 131 0.76 -10.25 25.73
C ASN A 131 -0.26 -9.63 26.71
N ARG A 132 -1.55 -9.95 26.49
CA ARG A 132 -2.69 -9.57 27.36
C ARG A 132 -3.05 -8.08 27.38
N GLN A 133 -2.56 -7.27 26.44
CA GLN A 133 -3.00 -5.88 26.31
C GLN A 133 -4.50 -5.83 26.00
N ARG A 134 -5.21 -4.86 26.55
CA ARG A 134 -6.66 -4.72 26.29
C ARG A 134 -6.94 -4.52 24.80
N ASP A 135 -6.21 -3.59 24.17
CA ASP A 135 -6.41 -3.20 22.78
C ASP A 135 -5.30 -3.84 21.93
N PHE A 136 -5.69 -4.52 20.85
CA PHE A 136 -4.73 -5.22 19.98
C PHE A 136 -5.34 -5.47 18.60
N VAL A 137 -4.47 -5.68 17.61
CA VAL A 137 -4.85 -6.12 16.26
C VAL A 137 -4.87 -7.65 16.21
N ASP A 138 -6.01 -8.22 15.85
CA ASP A 138 -6.17 -9.66 15.61
C ASP A 138 -6.13 -9.94 14.11
N ILE A 139 -4.98 -10.44 13.64
CA ILE A 139 -4.76 -10.73 12.22
C ILE A 139 -5.34 -12.10 11.92
N MET A 140 -6.42 -12.11 11.14
CA MET A 140 -7.21 -13.29 10.82
C MET A 140 -7.29 -13.49 9.30
N SER A 141 -7.59 -14.71 8.87
CA SER A 141 -7.93 -14.98 7.47
C SER A 141 -9.43 -15.15 7.34
N LEU A 142 -10.17 -14.05 7.23
CA LEU A 142 -11.60 -14.06 6.94
C LEU A 142 -11.85 -13.94 5.43
N SER A 143 -13.09 -13.67 5.02
CA SER A 143 -13.37 -13.30 3.64
C SER A 143 -12.69 -11.97 3.33
N GLY A 144 -11.82 -11.93 2.31
CA GLY A 144 -11.21 -10.67 1.87
C GLY A 144 -10.12 -10.06 2.75
N CYS A 145 -9.68 -8.88 2.35
CA CYS A 145 -8.74 -8.00 3.03
C CYS A 145 -9.52 -6.78 3.55
N PHE A 146 -9.48 -6.54 4.86
CA PHE A 146 -10.14 -5.37 5.43
C PHE A 146 -9.62 -5.05 6.82
N SER A 147 -9.85 -3.82 7.23
CA SER A 147 -9.43 -3.30 8.53
C SER A 147 -10.39 -2.22 9.03
N PHE A 148 -10.39 -2.00 10.33
CA PHE A 148 -11.05 -0.82 10.91
C PHE A 148 -10.14 0.40 10.79
N VAL A 149 -10.73 1.59 10.61
CA VAL A 149 -9.96 2.84 10.69
C VAL A 149 -9.69 3.20 12.15
N GLY A 150 -8.42 3.14 12.54
CA GLY A 150 -7.92 3.49 13.88
C GLY A 150 -8.18 2.44 14.97
N ARG A 151 -7.75 2.75 16.19
CA ARG A 151 -7.96 1.94 17.40
C ARG A 151 -9.44 1.98 17.81
N ARG A 152 -10.07 0.80 17.87
CA ARG A 152 -11.50 0.63 18.26
C ARG A 152 -11.69 0.34 19.75
N GLY A 153 -10.62 -0.09 20.42
CA GLY A 153 -10.68 -0.62 21.79
C GLY A 153 -11.04 -2.11 21.78
N ARG A 154 -10.45 -2.88 22.71
CA ARG A 154 -10.43 -4.36 22.68
C ARG A 154 -9.68 -4.90 21.45
N GLY A 155 -9.75 -6.21 21.22
CA GLY A 155 -9.25 -6.82 19.99
C GLY A 155 -10.04 -6.32 18.78
N GLN A 156 -9.34 -5.87 17.75
CA GLN A 156 -9.93 -5.46 16.47
C GLN A 156 -9.34 -6.27 15.32
N THR A 157 -10.19 -6.72 14.41
CA THR A 157 -9.75 -7.57 13.30
C THR A 157 -9.04 -6.77 12.23
N VAL A 158 -7.94 -7.34 11.73
CA VAL A 158 -7.40 -7.06 10.39
C VAL A 158 -7.52 -8.37 9.62
N SER A 159 -8.40 -8.41 8.62
CA SER A 159 -8.53 -9.58 7.76
C SER A 159 -7.47 -9.51 6.68
N LEU A 160 -6.69 -10.58 6.57
CA LEU A 160 -5.81 -10.84 5.44
C LEU A 160 -6.15 -12.23 4.93
N SER A 161 -7.09 -12.32 3.99
CA SER A 161 -7.40 -13.61 3.36
C SER A 161 -6.12 -14.23 2.80
N ARG A 162 -5.88 -15.48 3.17
CA ARG A 162 -4.80 -16.30 2.60
C ARG A 162 -4.86 -16.39 1.07
N ARG A 163 -6.06 -16.19 0.51
CA ARG A 163 -6.31 -16.12 -0.93
C ARG A 163 -6.37 -14.65 -1.38
N GLY A 164 -5.21 -14.02 -1.54
CA GLY A 164 -5.10 -12.73 -2.24
C GLY A 164 -4.67 -11.52 -1.40
N CYS A 165 -4.51 -11.64 -0.07
CA CYS A 165 -4.17 -10.49 0.78
C CYS A 165 -2.76 -10.52 1.37
N VAL A 166 -2.04 -11.64 1.29
CA VAL A 166 -0.73 -11.81 1.95
C VAL A 166 0.41 -11.27 1.07
N PHE A 167 0.33 -9.98 0.74
CA PHE A 167 1.32 -9.23 -0.02
C PHE A 167 1.75 -7.99 0.75
N ARG A 168 3.01 -7.55 0.60
CA ARG A 168 3.59 -6.43 1.39
C ARG A 168 2.72 -5.17 1.31
N GLN A 169 2.30 -4.78 0.11
CA GLN A 169 1.47 -3.60 -0.12
C GLN A 169 0.10 -3.71 0.55
N ILE A 170 -0.55 -4.87 0.50
CA ILE A 170 -1.87 -5.08 1.14
C ILE A 170 -1.72 -5.09 2.65
N ILE A 171 -0.71 -5.78 3.19
CA ILE A 171 -0.44 -5.79 4.62
C ILE A 171 -0.20 -4.36 5.13
N GLN A 172 0.62 -3.57 4.44
CA GLN A 172 0.84 -2.17 4.82
C GLN A 172 -0.44 -1.32 4.70
N HIS A 173 -1.24 -1.52 3.65
CA HIS A 173 -2.53 -0.85 3.45
C HIS A 173 -3.48 -1.07 4.63
N GLU A 174 -3.73 -2.33 4.98
CA GLU A 174 -4.66 -2.69 6.07
C GLU A 174 -4.15 -2.24 7.44
N LEU A 175 -2.82 -2.22 7.63
CA LEU A 175 -2.21 -1.70 8.85
C LEU A 175 -2.28 -0.17 8.92
N LEU A 176 -2.18 0.55 7.79
CA LEU A 176 -2.43 1.99 7.73
C LEU A 176 -3.88 2.33 8.07
N HIS A 177 -4.85 1.52 7.62
CA HIS A 177 -6.23 1.61 8.12
C HIS A 177 -6.28 1.46 9.64
N ALA A 178 -5.66 0.42 10.20
CA ALA A 178 -5.64 0.21 11.65
C ALA A 178 -4.97 1.36 12.42
N LEU A 179 -4.08 2.11 11.79
CA LEU A 179 -3.43 3.32 12.31
C LEU A 179 -4.25 4.62 12.13
N GLY A 180 -5.36 4.58 11.40
CA GLY A 180 -6.32 5.68 11.27
C GLY A 180 -6.30 6.41 9.93
N PHE A 181 -5.73 5.81 8.88
CA PHE A 181 -5.72 6.38 7.53
C PHE A 181 -6.90 5.88 6.70
N ASN A 182 -7.45 6.76 5.86
CA ASN A 182 -8.45 6.42 4.84
C ASN A 182 -7.77 6.41 3.47
N HIS A 183 -8.48 5.95 2.43
CA HIS A 183 -7.94 5.98 1.07
C HIS A 183 -7.66 7.38 0.55
N GLU A 184 -6.66 7.50 -0.31
CA GLU A 184 -6.19 8.79 -0.83
C GLU A 184 -7.25 9.49 -1.69
N GLN A 185 -7.96 8.75 -2.54
CA GLN A 185 -9.00 9.29 -3.42
C GLN A 185 -10.27 9.77 -2.69
N THR A 186 -10.35 9.55 -1.37
CA THR A 186 -11.46 10.01 -0.53
C THR A 186 -11.15 11.33 0.17
N ARG A 187 -9.91 11.84 0.07
CA ARG A 187 -9.48 13.09 0.71
C ARG A 187 -10.40 14.28 0.42
N SER A 188 -10.54 15.16 1.41
CA SER A 188 -11.34 16.38 1.31
C SER A 188 -10.94 17.34 0.17
N ASP A 189 -9.69 17.26 -0.31
CA ASP A 189 -9.14 18.05 -1.43
C ASP A 189 -8.97 17.23 -2.73
N ARG A 190 -9.49 16.00 -2.79
CA ARG A 190 -9.24 15.08 -3.92
C ARG A 190 -9.70 15.63 -5.27
N ASP A 191 -10.77 16.42 -5.33
CA ASP A 191 -11.31 16.97 -6.59
C ASP A 191 -10.37 18.00 -7.26
N GLN A 192 -9.29 18.41 -6.59
CA GLN A 192 -8.21 19.21 -7.17
C GLN A 192 -7.15 18.36 -7.88
N ASN A 193 -7.19 17.04 -7.72
CA ASN A 193 -6.14 16.10 -8.11
C ASN A 193 -6.69 14.93 -8.96
N VAL A 194 -7.93 14.50 -8.72
CA VAL A 194 -8.56 13.45 -9.51
C VAL A 194 -10.00 13.80 -9.84
N ARG A 195 -10.43 13.38 -11.04
CA ARG A 195 -11.83 13.33 -11.45
C ARG A 195 -12.35 11.90 -11.31
N ILE A 196 -13.51 11.75 -10.68
CA ILE A 196 -14.21 10.46 -10.58
C ILE A 196 -15.28 10.37 -11.67
N LEU A 197 -15.21 9.31 -12.46
CA LEU A 197 -16.17 8.99 -13.53
C LEU A 197 -17.18 7.97 -13.02
N LEU A 198 -18.18 8.44 -12.26
CA LEU A 198 -19.21 7.59 -11.65
C LEU A 198 -20.02 6.79 -12.69
N GLU A 199 -20.10 7.27 -13.93
CA GLU A 199 -20.70 6.56 -15.05
C GLU A 199 -19.96 5.28 -15.45
N ASN A 200 -18.72 5.09 -14.99
CA ASN A 200 -17.96 3.85 -15.20
C ASN A 200 -17.96 2.95 -13.95
N VAL A 201 -18.50 3.40 -12.82
CA VAL A 201 -18.49 2.66 -11.56
C VAL A 201 -19.61 1.61 -11.52
N MET A 202 -19.33 0.42 -10.97
CA MET A 202 -20.32 -0.63 -10.73
C MET A 202 -21.46 -0.13 -9.84
N ARG A 203 -22.70 -0.42 -10.25
CA ARG A 203 -23.90 0.00 -9.51
C ARG A 203 -23.85 -0.54 -8.07
N GLY A 204 -24.11 0.34 -7.10
CA GLY A 204 -24.09 0.01 -5.66
C GLY A 204 -22.72 0.19 -5.00
N THR A 205 -21.68 0.53 -5.75
CA THR A 205 -20.31 0.75 -5.22
C THR A 205 -19.87 2.21 -5.28
N GLU A 206 -20.75 3.12 -5.72
CA GLU A 206 -20.46 4.55 -5.89
C GLU A 206 -20.03 5.21 -4.56
N SER A 207 -20.53 4.69 -3.43
CA SER A 207 -20.16 5.14 -2.09
C SER A 207 -18.67 4.97 -1.79
N ASN A 208 -17.97 4.03 -2.45
CA ASN A 208 -16.52 3.81 -2.30
C ASN A 208 -15.68 5.01 -2.78
N PHE A 209 -16.26 5.88 -3.62
CA PHE A 209 -15.61 7.08 -4.15
C PHE A 209 -16.08 8.36 -3.43
N ARG A 210 -16.88 8.22 -2.36
CA ARG A 210 -17.40 9.36 -1.62
C ARG A 210 -16.26 10.10 -0.93
N ARG A 211 -16.16 11.39 -1.22
CA ARG A 211 -15.26 12.31 -0.51
C ARG A 211 -15.65 12.40 0.97
N ILE A 212 -14.66 12.37 1.86
CA ILE A 212 -14.87 12.51 3.30
C ILE A 212 -14.06 13.69 3.85
N GLN A 213 -14.47 14.22 5.00
CA GLN A 213 -13.72 15.27 5.67
C GLN A 213 -12.48 14.65 6.34
N THR A 214 -11.34 14.69 5.64
CA THR A 214 -10.06 14.18 6.12
C THR A 214 -9.26 15.24 6.87
N ARG A 215 -8.37 14.78 7.77
CA ARG A 215 -7.25 15.57 8.27
C ARG A 215 -6.03 15.26 7.39
N ASN A 216 -5.71 16.17 6.47
CA ASN A 216 -4.64 15.97 5.47
C ASN A 216 -3.22 16.11 6.02
N LEU A 217 -3.08 16.49 7.30
CA LEU A 217 -1.80 16.62 8.02
C LEU A 217 -0.77 17.52 7.30
N GLY A 218 -1.24 18.52 6.55
CA GLY A 218 -0.38 19.44 5.79
C GLY A 218 0.47 18.75 4.72
N THR A 219 0.03 17.61 4.20
CA THR A 219 0.72 16.88 3.12
C THR A 219 -0.03 17.07 1.80
N PRO A 220 0.71 17.11 0.66
CA PRO A 220 0.08 17.12 -0.65
C PRO A 220 -0.68 15.82 -0.91
N TYR A 221 -1.50 15.85 -1.96
CA TYR A 221 -2.11 14.65 -2.52
C TYR A 221 -1.02 13.77 -3.13
N ASP A 222 -1.10 12.47 -2.93
CA ASP A 222 -0.08 11.51 -3.35
C ASP A 222 -0.65 10.39 -4.23
N TYR A 223 -0.46 10.53 -5.54
CA TYR A 223 -0.85 9.53 -6.53
C TYR A 223 -0.17 8.16 -6.33
N ASN A 224 1.01 8.14 -5.68
CA ASN A 224 1.78 6.93 -5.41
C ASN A 224 1.56 6.38 -4.00
N SER A 225 0.58 6.91 -3.25
CA SER A 225 0.24 6.37 -1.93
C SER A 225 -0.22 4.92 -2.06
N VAL A 226 0.21 4.06 -1.13
CA VAL A 226 -0.32 2.69 -1.03
C VAL A 226 -1.80 2.68 -0.69
N MET A 227 -2.34 3.80 -0.21
CA MET A 227 -3.76 4.02 0.09
C MET A 227 -4.58 4.53 -1.11
N HIS A 228 -3.96 4.74 -2.29
CA HIS A 228 -4.67 5.23 -3.47
C HIS A 228 -5.23 4.08 -4.31
N TYR A 229 -6.49 4.18 -4.73
CA TYR A 229 -7.06 3.23 -5.69
C TYR A 229 -6.44 3.31 -7.08
N GLY A 230 -6.42 2.19 -7.78
CA GLY A 230 -6.08 2.09 -9.20
C GLY A 230 -7.10 2.79 -10.10
N ARG A 231 -6.67 3.01 -11.34
CA ARG A 231 -7.42 3.75 -12.36
C ARG A 231 -8.76 3.09 -12.71
N PHE A 232 -8.84 1.76 -12.62
CA PHE A 232 -10.00 0.97 -13.01
C PHE A 232 -10.75 0.37 -11.82
N ALA A 233 -10.44 0.81 -10.59
CA ALA A 233 -11.09 0.31 -9.38
C ALA A 233 -12.62 0.35 -9.53
N PHE A 234 -13.29 -0.76 -9.24
CA PHE A 234 -14.75 -0.91 -9.32
C PHE A 234 -15.37 -0.56 -10.68
N SER A 235 -14.63 -0.74 -11.78
CA SER A 235 -15.12 -0.44 -13.13
C SER A 235 -16.12 -1.48 -13.63
N ARG A 236 -17.28 -1.02 -14.12
CA ARG A 236 -18.33 -1.90 -14.70
C ARG A 236 -18.11 -2.24 -16.17
N ASN A 237 -17.27 -1.48 -16.86
CA ASN A 237 -17.18 -1.47 -18.32
C ASN A 237 -15.73 -1.42 -18.80
N ARG A 238 -14.76 -1.76 -17.93
CA ARG A 238 -13.33 -1.73 -18.24
C ARG A 238 -12.82 -0.33 -18.65
N ARG A 239 -13.56 0.73 -18.32
CA ARG A 239 -13.13 2.13 -18.51
C ARG A 239 -12.66 2.72 -17.18
N PRO A 240 -11.79 3.74 -17.20
CA PRO A 240 -11.30 4.37 -15.98
C PRO A 240 -12.44 4.90 -15.11
N THR A 241 -12.33 4.69 -13.80
CA THR A 241 -13.21 5.30 -12.78
C THR A 241 -12.55 6.49 -12.10
N ILE A 242 -11.21 6.54 -12.10
CA ILE A 242 -10.41 7.64 -11.54
C ILE A 242 -9.46 8.16 -12.63
N ILE A 243 -9.50 9.46 -12.90
CA ILE A 243 -8.60 10.14 -13.83
C ILE A 243 -7.82 11.22 -13.09
N PRO A 244 -6.49 11.15 -13.01
CA PRO A 244 -5.67 12.23 -12.48
C PRO A 244 -5.80 13.53 -13.28
N ILE A 245 -5.61 14.67 -12.62
CA ILE A 245 -5.61 16.00 -13.21
C ILE A 245 -4.45 16.84 -12.61
N PRO A 246 -3.90 17.82 -13.36
CA PRO A 246 -4.24 18.16 -14.74
C PRO A 246 -3.68 17.19 -15.79
N ASP A 247 -2.71 16.36 -15.40
CA ASP A 247 -2.11 15.36 -16.30
C ASP A 247 -2.79 14.00 -16.13
N GLU A 248 -3.59 13.61 -17.11
CA GLU A 248 -4.31 12.34 -17.11
C GLU A 248 -3.39 11.12 -17.26
N ASN A 249 -2.10 11.30 -17.58
CA ASN A 249 -1.15 10.20 -17.75
C ASN A 249 -0.47 9.76 -16.46
N VAL A 250 -0.66 10.50 -15.35
CA VAL A 250 -0.10 10.13 -14.05
C VAL A 250 -0.56 8.73 -13.64
N SER A 251 0.39 7.91 -13.22
CA SER A 251 0.13 6.57 -12.70
C SER A 251 -0.45 6.64 -11.29
N ILE A 252 -1.48 5.83 -11.00
CA ILE A 252 -2.12 5.72 -9.69
C ILE A 252 -2.35 4.26 -9.31
N GLY A 253 -2.31 3.95 -8.01
CA GLY A 253 -2.63 2.63 -7.47
C GLY A 253 -1.56 1.54 -7.66
N ARG A 254 -0.37 1.90 -8.16
CA ARG A 254 0.71 0.95 -8.48
C ARG A 254 1.74 0.76 -7.36
N ALA A 255 1.45 1.30 -6.19
CA ALA A 255 2.33 1.23 -5.03
C ALA A 255 2.55 -0.22 -4.58
N THR A 256 3.81 -0.62 -4.45
CA THR A 256 4.23 -1.92 -3.90
C THR A 256 4.61 -1.84 -2.41
N GLU A 257 4.69 -0.62 -1.88
CA GLU A 257 4.89 -0.31 -0.46
C GLU A 257 4.46 1.13 -0.14
N MET A 258 4.48 1.49 1.15
CA MET A 258 4.23 2.86 1.62
C MET A 258 5.12 3.89 0.90
N SER A 259 4.50 4.96 0.42
CA SER A 259 5.24 6.08 -0.14
C SER A 259 5.97 6.90 0.94
N PRO A 260 6.92 7.77 0.56
CA PRO A 260 7.48 8.75 1.50
C PRO A 260 6.42 9.65 2.15
N ILE A 261 5.31 9.94 1.47
CA ILE A 261 4.21 10.75 2.01
C ILE A 261 3.36 9.93 2.98
N ASP A 262 3.13 8.64 2.73
CA ASP A 262 2.47 7.74 3.69
C ASP A 262 3.25 7.71 5.01
N ILE A 263 4.57 7.49 4.93
CA ILE A 263 5.47 7.50 6.08
C ILE A 263 5.44 8.85 6.81
N LEU A 264 5.51 9.96 6.06
CA LEU A 264 5.44 11.31 6.63
C LEU A 264 4.12 11.54 7.37
N ARG A 265 3.00 11.06 6.83
CA ARG A 265 1.68 11.19 7.47
C ARG A 265 1.59 10.37 8.74
N VAL A 266 2.10 9.13 8.76
CA VAL A 266 2.21 8.34 10.00
C VAL A 266 3.02 9.11 11.04
N ASN A 267 4.20 9.61 10.65
CA ASN A 267 5.08 10.36 11.55
C ASN A 267 4.44 11.65 12.09
N ARG A 268 3.71 12.40 11.26
CA ARG A 268 2.99 13.61 11.69
C ARG A 268 1.82 13.28 12.60
N LEU A 269 1.03 12.26 12.26
CA LEU A 269 -0.16 11.85 13.02
C LEU A 269 0.23 11.41 14.45
N TYR A 270 1.27 10.58 14.54
CA TYR A 270 1.76 10.04 15.82
C TYR A 270 2.88 10.86 16.45
N ARG A 271 3.22 12.01 15.84
CA ARG A 271 4.26 12.94 16.32
C ARG A 271 5.58 12.21 16.59
N CYS A 272 6.00 11.33 15.70
CA CYS A 272 7.23 10.57 15.86
C CYS A 272 8.43 11.53 15.97
N ASN A 273 9.33 11.29 16.91
CA ASN A 273 10.51 12.14 17.09
C ASN A 273 11.45 11.92 15.90
N SER A 274 11.84 13.00 15.23
CA SER A 274 12.66 12.99 14.01
C SER A 274 14.13 12.61 14.22
N THR A 275 14.50 12.05 15.38
CA THR A 275 15.89 11.67 15.67
C THR A 275 16.34 10.42 14.92
N ALA A 276 15.43 9.70 14.23
CA ALA A 276 15.75 8.46 13.52
C ALA A 276 15.93 8.61 11.98
N SER A 277 15.75 9.79 11.39
CA SER A 277 15.82 9.91 9.92
C SER A 277 16.11 11.34 9.42
N ARG A 278 17.35 11.79 9.62
CA ARG A 278 17.99 12.68 8.63
C ARG A 278 19.00 11.84 7.84
N PRO A 279 18.64 11.27 6.68
CA PRO A 279 19.65 11.13 5.66
C PRO A 279 20.06 12.56 5.27
N ASP A 280 21.36 12.80 5.32
CA ASP A 280 21.99 14.09 5.05
C ASP A 280 21.66 14.52 3.61
N LEU A 281 20.56 15.26 3.43
CA LEU A 281 20.22 15.89 2.16
C LEU A 281 21.25 16.99 1.94
N LYS A 282 22.29 16.69 1.15
CA LYS A 282 23.24 17.70 0.68
C LYS A 282 22.46 18.82 -0.02
N PRO A 283 22.80 20.10 0.23
CA PRO A 283 22.12 21.21 -0.41
C PRO A 283 22.28 21.11 -1.93
N VAL A 284 21.17 21.16 -2.66
CA VAL A 284 21.17 21.35 -4.11
C VAL A 284 21.74 22.75 -4.36
N GLN A 285 22.92 22.83 -4.98
CA GLN A 285 23.45 24.08 -5.50
C GLN A 285 22.48 24.59 -6.58
N ARG A 286 21.83 25.72 -6.31
CA ARG A 286 21.14 26.50 -7.34
C ARG A 286 22.20 27.18 -8.19
N ASN A 287 22.48 26.64 -9.36
CA ASN A 287 23.17 27.39 -10.40
C ASN A 287 22.23 28.51 -10.86
N HIS A 288 22.60 29.75 -10.53
CA HIS A 288 22.08 30.94 -11.20
C HIS A 288 22.61 30.93 -12.63
N PHE A 289 21.72 30.80 -13.60
CA PHE A 289 21.98 31.27 -14.96
C PHE A 289 21.51 32.72 -15.02
N LEU A 290 22.49 33.62 -15.20
CA LEU A 290 22.31 34.89 -15.88
C LEU A 290 22.24 34.63 -17.38
#